data_AF-A0A1G2F3V7-F1
#
_entry.id   AF-A0A1G2F3V7-F1
#
_cell.length_a   1.000
_cell.length_b   1.000
_cell.length_c   1.000
_cell.angle_alpha   90.00
_cell.angle_beta   90.00
_cell.angle_gamma   90.00
#
_symmetry.space_group_name_H-M   'P 1'
#
loop_
_entity.id
_entity.type
_entity.pdbx_description
1 polymer ?
#
loop_
_entity_poly.entity_id
_entity_poly.type
_entity_poly.pdbx_seq_one_letter_code
_entity_poly.pdbx_strand_id
1 'polypeptide(L)'
;MRINTNTEPMEFETLDIKIDDLKFCFKIVEMDKLKAIVSIDFGDFKIKGFRVNTSDYENERGEKIWITPPSYRDGGGRYHPIFFTSNKELWKKIESKLLDEYHKASTEHYKKRIGLDDEQQ
;
A
#
# COMPACT_ATOMS: atom_id res chain seq x y z
N MET A 1 -21.94 38.33 27.56
CA MET A 1 -21.26 37.76 26.38
C MET A 1 -22.04 36.51 26.01
N ARG A 2 -22.83 36.54 24.91
CA ARG A 2 -23.64 35.38 24.48
C ARG A 2 -22.76 34.52 23.57
N ILE A 3 -22.51 33.28 23.96
CA ILE A 3 -21.75 32.31 23.15
C ILE A 3 -22.75 31.75 22.14
N ASN A 4 -22.54 32.02 20.85
CA ASN A 4 -23.30 31.38 19.78
C ASN A 4 -22.94 29.89 19.76
N THR A 5 -23.89 29.03 20.11
CA THR A 5 -23.78 27.57 20.05
C THR A 5 -24.40 26.99 18.77
N ASN A 6 -24.41 27.76 17.68
CA ASN A 6 -24.80 27.24 16.36
C ASN A 6 -23.57 26.63 15.69
N THR A 7 -23.09 25.51 16.24
CA THR A 7 -22.22 24.62 15.49
C THR A 7 -23.15 23.63 14.82
N GLU A 8 -23.37 23.79 13.52
CA GLU A 8 -24.08 22.79 12.72
C GLU A 8 -23.38 21.43 12.90
N PRO A 9 -24.13 20.31 13.02
CA PRO A 9 -23.52 19.00 13.14
C PRO A 9 -22.64 18.76 11.92
N MET A 10 -21.36 18.43 12.18
CA MET A 10 -20.44 18.02 11.13
C MET A 10 -20.96 16.71 10.54
N GLU A 11 -21.62 16.80 9.38
CA GLU A 11 -22.07 15.63 8.64
C GLU A 11 -20.84 14.91 8.08
N PHE A 12 -20.67 13.64 8.46
CA PHE A 12 -19.64 12.79 7.91
C PHE A 12 -20.20 12.06 6.69
N GLU A 13 -19.63 12.33 5.51
CA GLU A 13 -19.90 11.53 4.33
C GLU A 13 -19.08 10.24 4.36
N THR A 14 -19.72 9.12 4.03
CA THR A 14 -19.03 7.83 3.89
C THR A 14 -18.65 7.64 2.43
N LEU A 15 -17.37 7.38 2.18
CA LEU A 15 -16.85 7.05 0.86
C LEU A 15 -16.75 5.54 0.69
N ASP A 16 -17.48 5.00 -0.28
CA ASP A 16 -17.38 3.58 -0.64
C ASP A 16 -16.18 3.34 -1.56
N ILE A 17 -15.15 2.69 -1.02
CA ILE A 17 -13.93 2.36 -1.77
C ILE A 17 -14.13 1.03 -2.48
N LYS A 18 -14.11 1.06 -3.82
CA LYS A 18 -14.02 -0.16 -4.63
C LYS A 18 -12.55 -0.56 -4.80
N ILE A 19 -12.26 -1.82 -4.50
CA ILE A 19 -10.90 -2.37 -4.55
C ILE A 19 -10.34 -2.31 -5.98
N ASP A 20 -11.19 -2.49 -6.99
CA ASP A 20 -10.80 -2.49 -8.40
C ASP A 20 -10.31 -1.11 -8.88
N ASP A 21 -10.77 -0.03 -8.25
CA ASP A 21 -10.38 1.35 -8.60
C ASP A 21 -9.05 1.78 -7.96
N LEU A 22 -8.51 0.98 -7.03
CA LEU A 22 -7.22 1.26 -6.39
C LEU A 22 -6.09 1.24 -7.40
N LYS A 23 -5.28 2.30 -7.40
CA LYS A 23 -4.06 2.41 -8.22
C LYS A 23 -2.82 2.30 -7.33
N PHE A 24 -1.81 1.59 -7.81
CA PHE A 24 -0.59 1.34 -7.07
C PHE A 24 0.60 1.99 -7.78
N CYS A 25 1.43 2.71 -7.01
CA CYS A 25 2.68 3.26 -7.49
C CYS A 25 3.83 2.60 -6.74
N PHE A 26 4.73 1.95 -7.47
CA PHE A 26 5.83 1.16 -6.93
C PHE A 26 7.16 1.89 -7.12
N LYS A 27 7.93 1.99 -6.04
CA LYS A 27 9.36 2.29 -6.08
C LYS A 27 10.11 1.01 -5.75
N ILE A 28 10.64 0.33 -6.77
CA ILE A 28 11.49 -0.85 -6.60
C ILE A 28 12.86 -0.37 -6.06
N VAL A 29 13.32 -0.97 -4.97
CA VAL A 29 14.56 -0.56 -4.27
C VAL A 29 15.52 -1.72 -4.00
N GLU A 30 15.04 -2.97 -3.89
CA GLU A 30 15.86 -4.18 -3.72
C GLU A 30 16.98 -4.08 -2.65
N MET A 31 16.71 -3.43 -1.53
CA MET A 31 17.65 -3.28 -0.42
C MET A 31 17.42 -4.36 0.64
N ASP A 32 18.32 -5.33 0.74
CA ASP A 32 18.25 -6.42 1.72
C ASP A 32 16.86 -7.11 1.69
N LYS A 33 16.08 -7.01 2.78
CA LYS A 33 14.72 -7.54 2.83
C LYS A 33 13.67 -6.65 2.14
N LEU A 34 13.90 -5.35 1.97
CA LEU A 34 12.95 -4.43 1.36
C LEU A 34 13.05 -4.46 -0.17
N LYS A 35 11.99 -4.91 -0.84
CA LYS A 35 11.96 -5.02 -2.31
C LYS A 35 11.33 -3.80 -2.97
N ALA A 36 10.26 -3.27 -2.40
CA ALA A 36 9.61 -2.08 -2.92
C ALA A 36 8.94 -1.24 -1.82
N ILE A 37 8.82 0.05 -2.10
CA ILE A 37 7.95 0.98 -1.37
C ILE A 37 6.76 1.30 -2.26
N VAL A 38 5.55 1.20 -1.71
CA VAL A 38 4.31 1.31 -2.45
C VAL A 38 3.47 2.46 -1.92
N SER A 39 2.83 3.16 -2.85
CA SER A 39 1.76 4.12 -2.56
C SER A 39 0.46 3.62 -3.15
N ILE A 40 -0.61 3.60 -2.35
CA ILE A 40 -1.96 3.24 -2.78
C ILE A 40 -2.76 4.52 -2.95
N ASP A 41 -3.34 4.69 -4.14
CA ASP A 41 -4.27 5.76 -4.47
C ASP A 41 -5.71 5.27 -4.30
N PHE A 42 -6.45 5.91 -3.41
CA PHE A 42 -7.85 5.61 -3.10
C PHE A 42 -8.81 6.57 -3.83
N GLY A 43 -8.31 7.41 -4.74
CA GLY A 43 -9.09 8.46 -5.42
C GLY A 43 -8.92 9.79 -4.72
N ASP A 44 -9.61 9.98 -3.59
CA ASP A 44 -9.61 11.26 -2.87
C ASP A 44 -8.33 11.48 -2.04
N PHE A 45 -7.66 10.39 -1.69
CA PHE A 45 -6.42 10.44 -0.92
C PHE A 45 -5.44 9.35 -1.35
N LYS A 46 -4.18 9.60 -1.03
CA LYS A 46 -3.06 8.68 -1.32
C LYS A 46 -2.34 8.35 -0.04
N ILE A 47 -2.18 7.06 0.24
CA ILE A 47 -1.40 6.58 1.37
C ILE A 47 -0.07 6.05 0.85
N LYS A 48 1.03 6.63 1.32
CA LYS A 48 2.40 6.26 0.96
C LYS A 48 3.05 5.42 2.04
N GLY A 49 4.03 4.60 1.65
CA GLY A 49 4.93 3.94 2.60
C GLY A 49 4.56 2.50 2.94
N PHE A 50 3.67 1.87 2.18
CA PHE A 50 3.54 0.41 2.22
C PHE A 50 4.87 -0.21 1.80
N ARG A 51 5.25 -1.31 2.45
CA ARG A 51 6.53 -1.99 2.19
C ARG A 51 6.28 -3.39 1.68
N VAL A 52 6.92 -3.74 0.57
CA VAL A 52 7.02 -5.13 0.10
C VAL A 52 8.35 -5.67 0.58
N ASN A 53 8.30 -6.65 1.48
CA ASN A 53 9.48 -7.23 2.11
C ASN A 53 9.58 -8.72 1.82
N THR A 54 10.79 -9.26 1.69
CA THR A 54 11.00 -10.70 1.83
C THR A 54 10.90 -11.11 3.29
N SER A 55 10.34 -12.29 3.52
CA SER A 55 10.19 -12.92 4.82
C SER A 55 10.81 -14.30 4.82
N ASP A 56 11.14 -14.78 6.00
CA ASP A 56 11.58 -16.16 6.19
C ASP A 56 10.38 -17.14 6.15
N TYR A 57 9.16 -16.61 6.28
CA TYR A 57 7.89 -17.34 6.29
C TYR A 57 7.05 -17.07 5.04
N GLU A 58 6.30 -18.07 4.62
CA GLU A 58 5.36 -17.98 3.50
C GLU A 58 4.08 -17.23 3.91
N ASN A 59 3.55 -16.44 2.99
CA ASN A 59 2.23 -15.83 3.09
C ASN A 59 1.13 -16.83 2.67
N GLU A 60 -0.13 -16.39 2.66
CA GLU A 60 -1.27 -17.24 2.27
C GLU A 60 -1.22 -17.76 0.82
N ARG A 61 -0.36 -17.18 -0.04
CA ARG A 61 -0.10 -17.61 -1.42
C ARG A 61 1.11 -18.55 -1.56
N GLY A 62 1.76 -18.92 -0.45
CA GLY A 62 3.00 -19.72 -0.48
C GLY A 62 4.24 -18.90 -0.86
N GLU A 63 4.15 -17.56 -0.89
CA GLU A 63 5.25 -16.69 -1.26
C GLU A 63 5.97 -16.16 -0.02
N LYS A 64 7.30 -16.08 -0.06
CA LYS A 64 8.13 -15.47 0.99
C LYS A 64 8.16 -13.94 0.87
N ILE A 65 7.03 -13.33 0.50
CA ILE A 65 6.86 -11.89 0.32
C ILE A 65 5.69 -11.42 1.16
N TRP A 66 5.90 -10.34 1.89
CA TRP A 66 4.93 -9.77 2.81
C TRP A 66 4.74 -8.29 2.54
N ILE A 67 3.49 -7.84 2.62
CA ILE A 67 3.14 -6.43 2.53
C ILE A 67 2.91 -5.90 3.94
N THR A 68 3.64 -4.86 4.30
CA THR A 68 3.50 -4.20 5.60
C THR A 68 2.92 -2.81 5.41
N PRO A 69 1.79 -2.48 6.06
CA PRO A 69 1.25 -1.12 6.09
C PRO A 69 2.26 -0.09 6.61
N PRO A 70 2.14 1.18 6.20
CA PRO A 70 2.96 2.25 6.73
C PRO A 70 2.72 2.44 8.23
N SER A 71 3.80 2.75 8.95
CA SER A 71 3.78 3.11 10.36
C SER A 71 4.82 4.19 10.63
N TYR A 72 4.61 4.97 11.68
CA TYR A 72 5.59 5.93 12.18
C TYR A 72 6.04 5.54 13.59
N ARG A 73 7.23 5.98 13.97
CA ARG A 73 7.77 5.79 15.32
C ARG A 73 7.60 7.09 16.09
N ASP A 74 7.01 7.03 17.28
CA ASP A 74 6.89 8.19 18.16
C ASP A 74 8.22 8.51 18.89
N GLY A 75 8.26 9.62 19.63
CA GLY A 75 9.43 10.01 20.43
C GLY A 75 9.78 9.03 21.55
N GLY A 76 8.83 8.19 21.97
CA GLY A 76 9.05 7.11 22.94
C GLY A 76 9.53 5.80 22.31
N GLY A 77 9.70 5.77 20.98
CA GLY A 77 10.19 4.62 20.24
C GLY A 77 9.14 3.58 19.89
N ARG A 78 7.86 3.81 20.16
CA ARG A 78 6.74 2.91 19.80
C ARG A 78 6.31 3.16 18.36
N TYR A 79 5.92 2.09 17.67
CA TYR A 79 5.40 2.19 16.31
C TYR A 79 3.88 2.28 16.31
N HIS A 80 3.35 3.21 15.51
CA HIS A 80 1.93 3.45 15.34
C HIS A 80 1.55 3.28 13.86
N PRO A 81 0.50 2.50 13.55
CA PRO A 81 0.06 2.32 12.17
C PRO A 81 -0.50 3.64 11.60
N ILE A 82 -0.11 3.98 10.38
CA ILE A 82 -0.71 5.07 9.60
C ILE A 82 -1.95 4.55 8.87
N PHE A 83 -1.94 3.28 8.47
CA PHE A 83 -3.06 2.61 7.84
C PHE A 83 -3.49 1.40 8.66
N PHE A 84 -4.78 1.32 8.94
CA PHE A 84 -5.41 0.21 9.63
C PHE A 84 -6.83 0.01 9.09
N THR A 85 -7.22 -1.25 8.93
CA THR A 85 -8.61 -1.64 8.68
C THR A 85 -8.99 -2.73 9.67
N SER A 86 -10.17 -2.59 10.28
CA SER A 86 -10.74 -3.64 11.15
C SER A 86 -11.27 -4.82 10.33
N ASN A 87 -11.60 -4.61 9.05
CA ASN A 87 -12.06 -5.65 8.16
C ASN A 87 -10.87 -6.41 7.56
N LYS A 88 -10.63 -7.62 8.08
CA LYS A 88 -9.54 -8.51 7.64
C LYS A 88 -9.73 -9.00 6.21
N GLU A 89 -10.96 -9.24 5.76
CA GLU A 89 -11.24 -9.69 4.39
C GLU A 89 -10.93 -8.59 3.38
N LEU A 90 -11.28 -7.34 3.71
CA LEU A 90 -10.92 -6.18 2.91
C LEU A 90 -9.40 -6.06 2.80
N TRP A 91 -8.68 -6.20 3.93
CA TRP A 91 -7.22 -6.19 3.90
C TRP A 91 -6.65 -7.26 2.97
N LYS A 92 -7.11 -8.52 3.09
CA LYS A 92 -6.66 -9.62 2.24
C LYS A 92 -6.87 -9.35 0.75
N LYS A 93 -8.00 -8.75 0.38
CA LYS A 93 -8.29 -8.37 -1.01
C LYS A 93 -7.34 -7.28 -1.52
N ILE A 94 -7.08 -6.25 -0.71
CA ILE A 94 -6.10 -5.19 -1.03
C ILE A 94 -4.70 -5.78 -1.16
N GLU A 95 -4.30 -6.61 -0.19
CA GLU A 95 -3.01 -7.29 -0.15
C GLU A 95 -2.80 -8.17 -1.39
N SER A 96 -3.78 -8.99 -1.75
CA SER A 96 -3.72 -9.84 -2.94
C SER A 96 -3.53 -9.02 -4.22
N LYS A 97 -4.35 -7.97 -4.41
CA LYS A 97 -4.25 -7.09 -5.58
C LYS A 97 -2.90 -6.37 -5.63
N LEU A 98 -2.39 -5.92 -4.49
CA LEU A 98 -1.08 -5.26 -4.41
C LEU A 98 0.05 -6.22 -4.78
N LEU A 99 0.01 -7.48 -4.34
CA LEU A 99 0.99 -8.50 -4.75
C LEU A 99 0.97 -8.75 -6.25
N ASP A 100 -0.22 -8.86 -6.86
CA ASP A 100 -0.34 -9.08 -8.30
C ASP A 100 0.27 -7.91 -9.08
N GLU A 101 -0.04 -6.67 -8.69
CA GLU A 101 0.51 -5.47 -9.32
C GLU A 101 2.01 -5.31 -9.05
N TYR A 102 2.50 -5.72 -7.88
CA TYR A 102 3.92 -5.77 -7.58
C TYR A 102 4.67 -6.73 -8.51
N HIS A 103 4.15 -7.94 -8.73
CA HIS A 103 4.80 -8.93 -9.59
C HIS A 103 4.91 -8.44 -11.03
N LYS A 104 3.86 -7.76 -11.54
CA LYS A 104 3.88 -7.10 -12.85
C LYS A 104 4.96 -6.01 -12.90
N ALA A 105 4.93 -5.08 -11.95
CA ALA A 105 5.88 -3.96 -11.89
C ALA A 105 7.34 -4.43 -11.72
N SER A 106 7.57 -5.47 -10.92
CA SER A 106 8.88 -6.08 -10.70
C SER A 106 9.41 -6.72 -11.99
N THR A 107 8.56 -7.50 -12.69
CA THR A 107 8.91 -8.12 -13.98
C THR A 107 9.28 -7.07 -15.02
N GLU A 108 8.47 -6.01 -15.15
CA GLU A 108 8.76 -4.89 -16.06
C GLU A 108 10.05 -4.16 -15.70
N HIS A 109 10.30 -3.94 -14.41
CA HIS A 109 11.54 -3.32 -13.93
C HIS A 109 12.77 -4.14 -14.34
N TYR A 110 12.71 -5.47 -14.17
CA TYR A 110 13.82 -6.34 -14.57
C TYR A 110 14.01 -6.42 -16.07
N LYS A 111 12.93 -6.51 -16.87
CA LYS A 111 13.00 -6.48 -18.34
C LYS A 111 13.73 -5.24 -18.86
N LYS A 112 13.36 -4.07 -18.34
CA LYS A 112 14.01 -2.78 -18.65
C LYS A 112 15.47 -2.77 -18.24
N ARG A 113 15.80 -3.34 -17.07
CA ARG A 113 17.18 -3.40 -16.56
C ARG A 113 18.11 -4.28 -17.39
N ILE A 114 17.59 -5.38 -17.94
CA ILE A 114 18.37 -6.36 -18.73
C ILE A 114 18.32 -6.10 -20.24
N GLY A 115 17.62 -5.04 -20.69
CA GLY A 115 17.57 -4.65 -22.10
C GLY A 115 16.76 -5.60 -23.00
N LEU A 116 15.79 -6.33 -22.43
CA LEU A 116 14.83 -7.17 -23.18
C LEU A 116 13.57 -6.40 -23.56
N ASP A 117 13.67 -5.08 -23.73
CA ASP A 117 12.61 -4.34 -24.42
C ASP A 117 12.78 -4.67 -25.91
N ASP A 118 11.91 -5.56 -26.40
CA ASP A 118 11.81 -5.97 -27.80
C ASP A 118 11.55 -4.74 -28.71
N GLU A 119 12.61 -4.04 -29.10
CA GLU A 119 12.67 -3.20 -30.30
C GLU A 119 13.31 -3.99 -31.46
N GLN A 120 12.77 -5.17 -31.74
CA GLN A 120 12.92 -5.81 -33.06
C GLN A 120 11.60 -6.48 -33.46
N GLN A 121 10.66 -5.67 -33.97
CA GLN A 121 9.69 -6.09 -34.98
C GLN A 121 9.25 -4.89 -35.82
#